data_AF-F9FZU3-F1
#
_entry.id   AF-F9FZU3-F1
#
_cell.length_a   1.000
_cell.length_b   1.000
_cell.length_c   1.000
_cell.angle_alpha   90.00
_cell.angle_beta   90.00
_cell.angle_gamma   90.00
#
_symmetry.space_group_name_H-M   'P 1'
#
loop_
_entity.id
_entity.type
_entity.pdbx_description
1 polymer ?
#
loop_
_entity_poly.entity_id
_entity_poly.type
_entity_poly.pdbx_seq_one_letter_code
_entity_poly.pdbx_strand_id
1 'polypeptide(L)'
;MRPFLDMWGRHSANHEFRGQDPSIFGSVSPLIHIGPSAAFQKAKPKRNRTSNSIKPTYQFLLLRPTSQALSSPPSPPATAERPVKEIDIDIVDGDDSDHPLPDPLQRHKLLSETRDVPEFAHFTLDQKQYRKLYTKIEQTFRRFDYEPKRSRLTIRMPSPTHDYFATYFRDEICKELNKIASSRSDEAKPFAENVISALGSRVFLAETDDENGPIKREPDIQFHYPGARYPGIVVEVSYSQDGKDLRRLAQDYILYSNGDIKLVIGVDLNYRGKPSTVSLWRPKFTKSEDGLDLETFEHVHEMPFRSSDGDALNPDQSLTIDIRDFATDELSETWPAATINILFSRLAQNAQDAQQRQKEQEPLRPDDSVKSRRRLIRKRRWSSSSAEELRSEDEAKYSKEEDAVARKPESVLQSLVAVLDDSNQSVRQSAIHILGKPVTLPESVLQSLVALLKDPDWSVRQSATDALGKRAALPERVIKVVVAFLQNSDPDTRYTAAYILREQASLSDTLLYVIIENLDRLDRFTRGVLIEVLGRQPMLPDGPMKAILAHLNDAEGSVRRIVVEALGAQLAFQP
;
A
#
# COMPACT_ATOMS: atom_id res chain seq x y z
N MET A 1 41.88 -21.33 12.38
CA MET A 1 42.87 -20.37 12.88
C MET A 1 42.27 -18.97 12.81
N ARG A 2 42.42 -18.20 13.89
CA ARG A 2 41.87 -16.86 14.13
C ARG A 2 42.65 -15.74 13.40
N PRO A 3 42.13 -14.49 13.38
CA PRO A 3 42.33 -13.43 12.37
C PRO A 3 43.21 -12.24 12.84
N PHE A 4 43.50 -11.31 11.93
CA PHE A 4 44.12 -9.97 12.11
C PHE A 4 43.66 -9.10 10.91
N LEU A 5 43.33 -7.81 10.96
CA LEU A 5 43.33 -6.78 11.99
C LEU A 5 42.50 -5.55 11.50
N ASP A 6 41.75 -4.93 12.41
CA ASP A 6 41.24 -3.54 12.35
C ASP A 6 42.37 -2.53 12.59
N MET A 7 42.32 -1.35 11.94
CA MET A 7 42.81 -0.08 12.51
C MET A 7 42.49 1.09 11.56
N TRP A 8 41.78 2.10 12.05
CA TRP A 8 42.17 3.53 12.07
C TRP A 8 41.09 4.35 12.82
N GLY A 9 41.49 4.98 13.93
CA GLY A 9 40.69 5.86 14.80
C GLY A 9 40.66 7.33 14.36
N ARG A 10 39.57 8.07 14.66
CA ARG A 10 39.40 9.13 15.70
C ARG A 10 40.50 10.22 15.84
N HIS A 11 40.08 11.48 15.63
CA HIS A 11 40.37 12.71 16.41
C HIS A 11 39.39 13.82 15.93
N SER A 12 38.42 14.33 16.72
CA SER A 12 38.42 15.35 17.81
C SER A 12 38.56 16.82 17.39
N ALA A 13 37.52 17.63 17.70
CA ALA A 13 37.51 19.01 18.28
C ALA A 13 36.14 19.69 17.94
N ASN A 14 35.19 19.86 18.87
CA ASN A 14 35.02 20.93 19.89
C ASN A 14 35.09 22.38 19.36
N HIS A 15 33.95 23.08 19.37
CA HIS A 15 33.89 24.50 19.76
C HIS A 15 32.53 24.87 20.37
N GLU A 16 32.57 25.26 21.64
CA GLU A 16 31.53 25.96 22.40
C GLU A 16 31.45 27.44 21.98
N PHE A 17 30.26 28.06 22.10
CA PHE A 17 30.12 29.48 22.41
C PHE A 17 28.91 29.73 23.33
N ARG A 18 29.20 30.18 24.57
CA ARG A 18 28.34 31.04 25.42
C ARG A 18 27.95 32.29 24.60
N GLY A 19 26.74 32.85 24.63
CA GLY A 19 25.93 33.23 25.79
C GLY A 19 26.02 34.76 25.96
N GLN A 20 24.91 35.49 25.77
CA GLN A 20 24.63 36.77 26.42
C GLN A 20 23.20 37.26 26.11
N ASP A 21 22.39 37.34 27.18
CA ASP A 21 21.23 38.23 27.35
C ASP A 21 21.75 39.57 27.94
N PRO A 22 21.07 40.72 27.76
CA PRO A 22 20.14 41.12 28.81
C PRO A 22 18.87 41.90 28.36
N SER A 23 17.78 41.56 29.07
CA SER A 23 16.59 42.33 29.47
C SER A 23 16.55 43.87 29.29
N ILE A 24 15.35 44.44 29.02
CA ILE A 24 14.62 45.38 29.92
C ILE A 24 13.37 46.07 29.26
N PHE A 25 12.31 46.27 30.08
CA PHE A 25 11.05 47.08 29.98
C PHE A 25 9.98 46.68 28.93
N GLY A 26 8.67 46.67 29.19
CA GLY A 26 7.86 47.12 30.33
C GLY A 26 6.37 46.79 30.09
N SER A 27 5.56 46.90 31.16
CA SER A 27 4.11 46.69 31.23
C SER A 27 3.32 47.56 30.22
N VAL A 28 2.06 47.25 29.89
CA VAL A 28 0.86 47.84 30.53
C VAL A 28 -0.40 47.21 29.92
N SER A 29 -1.36 46.79 30.76
CA SER A 29 -2.77 46.50 30.42
C SER A 29 -3.58 47.80 30.23
N PRO A 30 -4.80 47.74 29.67
CA PRO A 30 -5.94 47.88 30.61
C PRO A 30 -7.21 47.09 30.25
N LEU A 31 -7.92 46.70 31.32
CA LEU A 31 -9.35 46.46 31.39
C LEU A 31 -10.14 47.71 30.96
N ILE A 32 -11.28 47.53 30.27
CA ILE A 32 -12.51 48.31 30.52
C ILE A 32 -13.72 47.38 30.47
N HIS A 33 -14.54 47.48 31.52
CA HIS A 33 -15.75 46.75 31.82
C HIS A 33 -16.89 47.78 31.85
N ILE A 34 -17.94 47.65 31.02
CA ILE A 34 -19.23 48.33 31.21
C ILE A 34 -20.34 47.43 30.63
N GLY A 35 -21.29 46.99 31.46
CA GLY A 35 -22.64 46.58 31.05
C GLY A 35 -23.66 47.67 31.47
N PRO A 36 -24.95 47.35 31.66
CA PRO A 36 -25.89 46.61 30.81
C PRO A 36 -27.14 47.48 30.49
N SER A 37 -28.04 47.08 29.57
CA SER A 37 -29.42 47.63 29.58
C SER A 37 -30.47 46.83 28.79
N ALA A 38 -31.54 46.49 29.52
CA ALA A 38 -32.97 46.51 29.18
C ALA A 38 -33.57 45.62 28.06
N ALA A 39 -34.28 44.60 28.55
CA ALA A 39 -35.65 44.16 28.23
C ALA A 39 -36.47 44.88 27.14
N PHE A 40 -37.18 44.10 26.30
CA PHE A 40 -38.55 44.42 25.89
C PHE A 40 -39.37 43.16 25.56
N GLN A 41 -40.63 43.18 26.00
CA GLN A 41 -41.66 42.15 25.89
C GLN A 41 -42.41 42.14 24.54
N LYS A 42 -42.97 40.95 24.23
CA LYS A 42 -44.28 40.65 23.59
C LYS A 42 -44.65 41.35 22.27
N ALA A 43 -45.00 40.54 21.26
CA ALA A 43 -46.31 40.62 20.59
C ALA A 43 -46.58 39.39 19.70
N LYS A 44 -47.71 38.72 19.95
CA LYS A 44 -48.43 37.92 18.93
C LYS A 44 -49.14 38.88 17.96
N PRO A 45 -49.52 38.39 16.77
CA PRO A 45 -50.91 38.59 16.39
C PRO A 45 -51.61 37.31 15.91
N LYS A 46 -52.89 37.23 16.28
CA LYS A 46 -53.92 36.34 15.75
C LYS A 46 -54.59 36.99 14.54
N ARG A 47 -55.17 36.14 13.66
CA ARG A 47 -56.55 36.16 13.08
C ARG A 47 -56.54 35.93 11.55
N ASN A 48 -57.11 34.81 11.11
CA ASN A 48 -58.46 34.65 10.51
C ASN A 48 -58.37 34.79 8.98
N ARG A 49 -59.14 34.15 8.10
CA ARG A 49 -60.25 33.18 7.98
C ARG A 49 -60.28 32.90 6.45
N THR A 50 -60.59 31.73 5.91
CA THR A 50 -61.92 31.30 5.38
C THR A 50 -61.66 30.00 4.60
N SER A 51 -62.20 28.83 4.97
CA SER A 51 -63.52 28.25 4.67
C SER A 51 -63.65 27.53 3.32
N ASN A 52 -64.25 26.33 3.42
CA ASN A 52 -64.90 25.47 2.41
C ASN A 52 -63.97 24.49 1.65
N SER A 53 -64.33 23.23 1.41
CA SER A 53 -65.43 22.35 1.86
C SER A 53 -65.21 21.00 1.16
N ILE A 54 -65.79 19.94 1.73
CA ILE A 54 -66.22 18.65 1.13
C ILE A 54 -65.47 17.42 1.70
N LYS A 55 -66.31 16.57 2.33
CA LYS A 55 -66.09 15.30 3.07
C LYS A 55 -66.04 14.10 2.07
N PRO A 56 -66.09 12.78 2.43
CA PRO A 56 -66.26 12.16 3.77
C PRO A 56 -65.58 10.78 4.07
N THR A 57 -65.65 10.37 5.35
CA THR A 57 -65.84 9.01 5.97
C THR A 57 -64.93 7.82 5.57
N TYR A 58 -64.51 6.92 6.48
CA TYR A 58 -65.34 6.08 7.35
C TYR A 58 -64.68 5.64 8.67
N GLN A 59 -65.54 5.19 9.56
CA GLN A 59 -65.45 4.99 11.00
C GLN A 59 -65.27 3.49 11.31
N PHE A 60 -64.32 3.13 12.18
CA PHE A 60 -64.16 1.75 12.67
C PHE A 60 -65.13 1.49 13.85
N LEU A 61 -65.99 0.49 13.68
CA LEU A 61 -66.82 -0.13 14.71
C LEU A 61 -66.04 -1.28 15.37
N LEU A 62 -66.01 -1.27 16.70
CA LEU A 62 -65.64 -2.41 17.55
C LEU A 62 -66.78 -3.44 17.54
N LEU A 63 -66.44 -4.73 17.51
CA LEU A 63 -67.16 -5.82 18.18
C LEU A 63 -66.27 -7.09 18.18
N ARG A 64 -66.05 -7.70 19.35
CA ARG A 64 -65.44 -9.04 19.52
C ARG A 64 -66.49 -10.14 19.25
N PRO A 65 -66.08 -11.39 18.96
CA PRO A 65 -66.10 -12.41 20.03
C PRO A 65 -65.00 -13.49 19.97
N THR A 66 -64.99 -14.33 21.00
CA THR A 66 -64.01 -15.35 21.42
C THR A 66 -64.12 -16.73 20.75
N SER A 67 -62.97 -17.43 20.76
CA SER A 67 -62.71 -18.89 20.85
C SER A 67 -63.20 -19.85 19.77
N GLN A 68 -62.27 -20.49 19.05
CA GLN A 68 -62.15 -21.95 18.97
C GLN A 68 -60.81 -22.35 18.32
N ALA A 69 -60.24 -23.46 18.82
CA ALA A 69 -58.91 -23.96 18.56
C ALA A 69 -58.67 -24.41 17.12
N LEU A 70 -57.47 -24.15 16.58
CA LEU A 70 -56.85 -24.88 15.46
C LEU A 70 -55.33 -24.66 15.49
N SER A 71 -54.62 -25.76 15.28
CA SER A 71 -53.17 -25.95 15.21
C SER A 71 -52.35 -24.82 14.58
N SER A 72 -51.23 -24.47 15.23
CA SER A 72 -50.22 -23.52 14.75
C SER A 72 -49.62 -23.95 13.40
N PRO A 73 -49.63 -23.09 12.36
CA PRO A 73 -48.65 -23.19 11.28
C PRO A 73 -47.30 -22.57 11.75
N PRO A 74 -46.17 -23.01 11.19
CA PRO A 74 -44.84 -22.61 11.66
C PRO A 74 -44.60 -21.11 11.49
N SER A 75 -43.85 -20.54 12.44
CA SER A 75 -43.39 -19.16 12.43
C SER A 75 -42.67 -18.83 11.11
N PRO A 76 -42.96 -17.67 10.47
CA PRO A 76 -42.20 -17.24 9.32
C PRO A 76 -40.74 -16.96 9.71
N PRO A 77 -39.76 -17.25 8.84
CA PRO A 77 -38.35 -17.01 9.13
C PRO A 77 -38.07 -15.53 9.37
N ALA A 78 -37.01 -15.27 10.16
CA ALA A 78 -36.52 -13.94 10.48
C ALA A 78 -36.41 -13.07 9.21
N THR A 79 -37.00 -11.88 9.29
CA THR A 79 -37.21 -10.99 8.16
C THR A 79 -35.90 -10.57 7.51
N ALA A 80 -35.71 -11.08 6.29
CA ALA A 80 -34.90 -10.58 5.18
C ALA A 80 -33.89 -9.48 5.51
N GLU A 81 -32.62 -9.88 5.65
CA GLU A 81 -31.50 -9.11 5.15
C GLU A 81 -31.84 -8.63 3.73
N ARG A 82 -31.79 -7.32 3.48
CA ARG A 82 -31.71 -6.84 2.10
C ARG A 82 -30.28 -7.12 1.63
N PRO A 83 -30.07 -7.87 0.52
CA PRO A 83 -28.73 -8.07 0.02
C PRO A 83 -28.17 -6.73 -0.46
N VAL A 84 -27.11 -6.27 0.21
CA VAL A 84 -26.21 -5.26 -0.37
C VAL A 84 -25.60 -5.91 -1.60
N LYS A 85 -25.60 -5.22 -2.73
CA LYS A 85 -25.16 -5.79 -4.00
C LYS A 85 -23.65 -6.02 -3.95
N GLU A 86 -23.24 -7.23 -3.59
CA GLU A 86 -21.85 -7.69 -3.72
C GLU A 86 -21.48 -7.66 -5.20
N ILE A 87 -20.31 -7.08 -5.49
CA ILE A 87 -19.83 -6.94 -6.86
C ILE A 87 -18.64 -7.88 -7.01
N ASP A 88 -18.83 -8.94 -7.79
CA ASP A 88 -17.78 -9.90 -8.08
C ASP A 88 -16.74 -9.30 -9.03
N ILE A 89 -15.47 -9.59 -8.73
CA ILE A 89 -14.32 -9.15 -9.51
C ILE A 89 -13.73 -10.36 -10.26
N ASP A 90 -13.97 -10.41 -11.56
CA ASP A 90 -13.33 -11.38 -12.45
C ASP A 90 -11.92 -10.89 -12.82
N ILE A 91 -10.89 -11.61 -12.38
CA ILE A 91 -9.50 -11.39 -12.80
C ILE A 91 -9.07 -12.56 -13.70
N VAL A 92 -8.79 -12.26 -14.96
CA VAL A 92 -8.18 -13.24 -15.88
C VAL A 92 -6.74 -13.48 -15.41
N ASP A 93 -6.38 -14.74 -15.13
CA ASP A 93 -5.01 -15.13 -14.73
C ASP A 93 -4.05 -14.98 -15.93
N GLY A 94 -3.61 -13.74 -16.16
CA GLY A 94 -2.45 -13.38 -16.96
C GLY A 94 -1.31 -12.94 -16.04
N ASP A 95 -0.09 -13.38 -16.36
CA ASP A 95 1.14 -12.94 -15.69
C ASP A 95 1.49 -11.54 -16.20
N ASP A 96 0.96 -10.49 -15.57
CA ASP A 96 1.41 -9.13 -15.88
C ASP A 96 1.17 -8.15 -14.73
N SER A 97 2.25 -7.52 -14.25
CA SER A 97 2.24 -6.46 -13.25
C SER A 97 1.52 -5.18 -13.70
N ASP A 98 1.12 -5.11 -14.98
CA ASP A 98 0.51 -3.92 -15.61
C ASP A 98 -1.02 -3.96 -15.77
N HIS A 99 -1.72 -5.01 -15.32
CA HIS A 99 -3.20 -5.02 -15.44
C HIS A 99 -3.86 -3.85 -14.68
N PRO A 100 -4.69 -3.01 -15.33
CA PRO A 100 -5.37 -1.91 -14.66
C PRO A 100 -6.30 -2.45 -13.56
N LEU A 101 -6.70 -1.60 -12.61
CA LEU A 101 -7.69 -2.01 -11.58
C LEU A 101 -8.87 -2.68 -12.26
N PRO A 102 -9.47 -3.74 -11.69
CA PRO A 102 -10.64 -4.35 -12.31
C PRO A 102 -11.78 -3.35 -12.56
N ASP A 103 -12.54 -3.57 -13.65
CA ASP A 103 -13.65 -2.70 -14.08
C ASP A 103 -14.60 -2.27 -12.95
N PRO A 104 -15.01 -3.15 -12.01
CA PRO A 104 -15.83 -2.75 -10.87
C PRO A 104 -15.21 -1.64 -10.02
N LEU A 105 -13.91 -1.73 -9.74
CA LEU A 105 -13.18 -0.76 -8.93
C LEU A 105 -12.94 0.54 -9.70
N GLN A 106 -12.62 0.47 -10.99
CA GLN A 106 -12.52 1.66 -11.83
C GLN A 106 -13.84 2.42 -11.93
N ARG A 107 -14.95 1.71 -12.16
CA ARG A 107 -16.29 2.32 -12.21
C ARG A 107 -16.65 2.96 -10.88
N HIS A 108 -16.36 2.30 -9.77
CA HIS A 108 -16.59 2.87 -8.45
C HIS A 108 -15.77 4.14 -8.22
N LYS A 109 -14.51 4.15 -8.65
CA LYS A 109 -13.66 5.35 -8.61
C LYS A 109 -14.28 6.50 -9.43
N LEU A 110 -14.68 6.25 -10.67
CA LEU A 110 -15.30 7.26 -11.53
C LEU A 110 -16.59 7.81 -10.91
N LEU A 111 -17.46 6.94 -10.40
CA LEU A 111 -18.71 7.36 -9.76
C LEU A 111 -18.46 8.22 -8.51
N SER A 112 -17.39 7.93 -7.76
CA SER A 112 -17.06 8.66 -6.54
C SER A 112 -16.68 10.12 -6.81
N GLU A 113 -16.23 10.41 -8.04
CA GLU A 113 -15.91 11.75 -8.51
C GLU A 113 -17.15 12.51 -9.00
N THR A 114 -18.20 11.80 -9.43
CA THR A 114 -19.44 12.38 -9.99
C THR A 114 -20.60 12.54 -8.99
N ARG A 115 -20.36 12.28 -7.70
CA ARG A 115 -21.23 12.55 -6.53
C ARG A 115 -22.56 11.77 -6.43
N ASP A 116 -22.56 10.47 -6.68
CA ASP A 116 -23.67 9.58 -6.28
C ASP A 116 -23.16 8.15 -6.00
N VAL A 117 -22.32 8.00 -4.96
CA VAL A 117 -21.80 6.70 -4.53
C VAL A 117 -22.24 6.41 -3.10
N PRO A 118 -22.59 5.15 -2.77
CA PRO A 118 -22.82 4.74 -1.39
C PRO A 118 -21.59 5.03 -0.51
N GLU A 119 -21.81 5.37 0.76
CA GLU A 119 -20.72 5.60 1.73
C GLU A 119 -19.83 4.36 1.93
N PHE A 120 -20.35 3.17 1.64
CA PHE A 120 -19.64 1.90 1.68
C PHE A 120 -19.91 1.10 0.41
N ALA A 121 -18.86 0.60 -0.23
CA ALA A 121 -18.97 -0.34 -1.32
C ALA A 121 -18.21 -1.62 -1.02
N HIS A 122 -18.87 -2.75 -1.21
CA HIS A 122 -18.33 -4.08 -0.96
C HIS A 122 -18.02 -4.76 -2.29
N PHE A 123 -16.83 -5.34 -2.37
CA PHE A 123 -16.36 -6.08 -3.53
C PHE A 123 -15.88 -7.46 -3.08
N THR A 124 -16.23 -8.48 -3.86
CA THR A 124 -15.72 -9.83 -3.67
C THR A 124 -14.35 -9.90 -4.32
N LEU A 125 -13.31 -10.11 -3.51
CA LEU A 125 -11.93 -10.20 -3.93
C LEU A 125 -11.21 -11.24 -3.06
N ASP A 126 -10.80 -12.36 -3.66
CA ASP A 126 -10.10 -13.40 -2.93
C ASP A 126 -8.70 -12.95 -2.47
N GLN A 127 -8.08 -13.69 -1.56
CA GLN A 127 -6.82 -13.27 -0.95
C GLN A 127 -5.67 -13.17 -1.95
N LYS A 128 -5.61 -14.06 -2.94
CA LYS A 128 -4.55 -14.07 -3.95
C LYS A 128 -4.71 -12.85 -4.86
N GLN A 129 -5.94 -12.56 -5.28
CA GLN A 129 -6.31 -11.38 -6.06
C GLN A 129 -6.02 -10.08 -5.30
N TYR A 130 -6.40 -10.01 -4.02
CA TYR A 130 -6.11 -8.85 -3.16
C TYR A 130 -4.61 -8.59 -3.05
N ARG A 131 -3.78 -9.63 -2.80
CA ARG A 131 -2.32 -9.49 -2.74
C ARG A 131 -1.73 -8.97 -4.06
N LYS A 132 -2.23 -9.45 -5.21
CA LYS A 132 -1.81 -8.98 -6.53
C LYS A 132 -2.17 -7.49 -6.75
N LEU A 133 -3.34 -7.06 -6.30
CA LEU A 133 -3.87 -5.71 -6.55
C LEU A 133 -3.57 -4.68 -5.45
N TYR A 134 -3.02 -5.10 -4.31
CA TYR A 134 -2.88 -4.28 -3.10
C TYR A 134 -2.35 -2.88 -3.36
N THR A 135 -1.20 -2.77 -4.04
CA THR A 135 -0.54 -1.49 -4.33
C THR A 135 -1.42 -0.55 -5.15
N LYS A 136 -2.18 -1.09 -6.13
CA LYS A 136 -3.07 -0.29 -6.98
C LYS A 136 -4.31 0.17 -6.21
N ILE A 137 -4.86 -0.69 -5.36
CA ILE A 137 -5.99 -0.35 -4.48
C ILE A 137 -5.56 0.76 -3.51
N GLU A 138 -4.39 0.62 -2.88
CA GLU A 138 -3.83 1.60 -1.93
C GLU A 138 -3.56 2.97 -2.59
N GLN A 139 -3.08 2.98 -3.84
CA GLN A 139 -2.87 4.23 -4.58
C GLN A 139 -4.16 4.90 -5.03
N THR A 140 -5.24 4.13 -5.25
CA THR A 140 -6.47 4.64 -5.86
C THR A 140 -7.51 5.10 -4.83
N PHE A 141 -7.66 4.32 -3.76
CA PHE A 141 -8.69 4.53 -2.73
C PHE A 141 -8.05 5.03 -1.45
N ARG A 142 -8.56 6.14 -0.93
CA ARG A 142 -8.03 6.78 0.28
C ARG A 142 -8.28 5.97 1.55
N ARG A 143 -9.39 5.22 1.60
CA ARG A 143 -9.77 4.41 2.77
C ARG A 143 -10.41 3.08 2.36
N PHE A 144 -9.91 1.97 2.91
CA PHE A 144 -10.46 0.63 2.65
C PHE A 144 -10.10 -0.41 3.70
N ASP A 145 -11.00 -1.37 3.89
CA ASP A 145 -10.80 -2.55 4.74
C ASP A 145 -10.74 -3.81 3.88
N TYR A 146 -10.07 -4.86 4.39
CA TYR A 146 -10.06 -6.16 3.74
C TYR A 146 -10.20 -7.31 4.74
N GLU A 147 -11.15 -8.20 4.46
CA GLU A 147 -11.50 -9.37 5.27
C GLU A 147 -11.21 -10.65 4.48
N PRO A 148 -10.07 -11.32 4.71
CA PRO A 148 -9.68 -12.50 3.95
C PRO A 148 -10.69 -13.65 4.02
N LYS A 149 -11.26 -13.92 5.22
CA LYS A 149 -12.22 -15.02 5.43
C LYS A 149 -13.48 -14.89 4.56
N ARG A 150 -13.87 -13.66 4.22
CA ARG A 150 -15.07 -13.37 3.43
C ARG A 150 -14.74 -12.98 2.00
N SER A 151 -13.45 -12.99 1.62
CA SER A 151 -12.98 -12.45 0.35
C SER A 151 -13.56 -11.06 0.09
N ARG A 152 -13.55 -10.18 1.10
CA ARG A 152 -14.34 -8.94 1.06
C ARG A 152 -13.49 -7.70 1.20
N LEU A 153 -13.50 -6.88 0.16
CA LEU A 153 -12.91 -5.54 0.14
C LEU A 153 -14.01 -4.49 0.35
N THR A 154 -13.86 -3.65 1.36
CA THR A 154 -14.80 -2.56 1.65
C THR A 154 -14.14 -1.21 1.39
N ILE A 155 -14.64 -0.44 0.42
CA ILE A 155 -14.21 0.93 0.16
C ILE A 155 -15.10 1.89 0.97
N ARG A 156 -14.49 2.75 1.79
CA ARG A 156 -15.18 3.74 2.63
C ARG A 156 -15.11 5.13 2.01
N MET A 157 -16.26 5.79 1.87
CA MET A 157 -16.43 7.15 1.37
C MET A 157 -17.06 8.03 2.46
N PRO A 158 -16.28 8.46 3.46
CA PRO A 158 -16.81 9.22 4.59
C PRO A 158 -17.37 10.57 4.16
N SER A 159 -18.47 10.99 4.79
CA SER A 159 -19.06 12.31 4.59
C SER A 159 -18.25 13.41 5.29
N PRO A 160 -18.36 14.69 4.89
CA PRO A 160 -17.74 15.78 5.64
C PRO A 160 -18.18 15.84 7.11
N THR A 161 -19.46 15.55 7.41
CA THR A 161 -19.96 15.48 8.79
C THR A 161 -19.22 14.41 9.59
N HIS A 162 -19.02 13.22 9.00
CA HIS A 162 -18.26 12.14 9.61
C HIS A 162 -16.83 12.58 9.96
N ASP A 163 -16.11 13.15 8.99
CA ASP A 163 -14.70 13.53 9.18
C ASP A 163 -14.51 14.63 10.24
N TYR A 164 -15.38 15.65 10.22
CA TYR A 164 -15.36 16.70 11.24
C TYR A 164 -15.71 16.14 12.62
N PHE A 165 -16.73 15.28 12.72
CA PHE A 165 -17.11 14.69 14.00
C PHE A 165 -15.99 13.82 14.57
N ALA A 166 -15.39 12.94 13.77
CA ALA A 166 -14.27 12.10 14.22
C ALA A 166 -13.11 12.96 14.73
N THR A 167 -12.79 14.06 14.03
CA THR A 167 -11.77 15.01 14.47
C THR A 167 -12.11 15.66 15.82
N TYR A 168 -13.34 16.16 15.97
CA TYR A 168 -13.78 16.79 17.21
C TYR A 168 -13.82 15.79 18.37
N PHE A 169 -14.28 14.56 18.13
CA PHE A 169 -14.30 13.51 19.13
C PHE A 169 -12.89 13.13 19.59
N ARG A 170 -11.93 12.98 18.66
CA ARG A 170 -10.51 12.79 18.99
C ARG A 170 -9.99 13.92 19.87
N ASP A 171 -10.28 15.17 19.49
CA ASP A 171 -9.84 16.34 20.23
C ASP A 171 -10.41 16.38 21.65
N GLU A 172 -11.65 15.94 21.89
CA GLU A 172 -12.20 15.83 23.25
C GLU A 172 -11.43 14.82 24.11
N ILE A 173 -11.10 13.64 23.58
CA ILE A 173 -10.27 12.66 24.30
C ILE A 173 -8.88 13.25 24.59
N CYS A 174 -8.23 13.85 23.60
CA CYS A 174 -6.92 14.48 23.79
C CYS A 174 -6.97 15.62 24.82
N LYS A 175 -8.05 16.41 24.88
CA LYS A 175 -8.21 17.45 25.90
C LYS A 175 -8.25 16.88 27.30
N GLU A 176 -9.01 15.81 27.53
CA GLU A 176 -9.05 15.16 28.85
C GLU A 176 -7.71 14.54 29.24
N LEU A 177 -7.01 13.87 28.30
CA LEU A 177 -5.65 13.37 28.53
C LEU A 177 -4.67 14.51 28.87
N ASN A 178 -4.75 15.64 28.18
CA ASN A 178 -3.92 16.80 28.45
C ASN A 178 -4.19 17.43 29.82
N LYS A 179 -5.42 17.35 30.34
CA LYS A 179 -5.73 17.79 31.71
C LYS A 179 -5.01 16.94 32.75
N ILE A 180 -4.98 15.62 32.55
CA ILE A 180 -4.22 14.68 33.40
C ILE A 180 -2.72 14.98 33.28
N ALA A 181 -2.20 15.12 32.06
CA ALA A 181 -0.78 15.43 31.82
C ALA A 181 -0.32 16.77 32.43
N SER A 182 -1.22 17.76 32.50
CA SER A 182 -0.93 19.08 33.06
C SER A 182 -1.06 19.14 34.59
N SER A 183 -1.59 18.10 35.23
CA SER A 183 -1.72 18.03 36.68
C SER A 183 -0.36 17.80 37.36
N ARG A 184 -0.09 18.53 38.45
CA ARG A 184 1.20 18.46 39.15
C ARG A 184 1.36 17.24 40.06
N SER A 185 0.27 16.59 40.44
CA SER A 185 0.23 15.52 41.45
C SER A 185 -0.44 14.26 40.95
N ASP A 186 -0.72 14.15 39.65
CA ASP A 186 -1.40 12.98 39.11
C ASP A 186 -0.37 11.89 38.78
N GLU A 187 -0.50 10.75 39.46
CA GLU A 187 0.32 9.56 39.23
C GLU A 187 0.15 9.02 37.80
N ALA A 188 -0.98 9.31 37.15
CA ALA A 188 -1.25 8.94 35.76
C ALA A 188 -0.60 9.87 34.71
N LYS A 189 0.04 10.96 35.13
CA LYS A 189 0.62 11.95 34.21
C LYS A 189 1.56 11.33 33.15
N PRO A 190 2.58 10.53 33.51
CA PRO A 190 3.51 10.00 32.51
C PRO A 190 2.82 9.02 31.56
N PHE A 191 1.76 8.35 32.01
CA PHE A 191 0.95 7.51 31.13
C PHE A 191 0.22 8.36 30.09
N ALA A 192 -0.50 9.40 30.52
CA ALA A 192 -1.27 10.27 29.63
C ALA A 192 -0.39 11.01 28.59
N GLU A 193 0.84 11.42 28.97
CA GLU A 193 1.79 12.09 28.06
C GLU A 193 2.28 11.18 26.91
N ASN A 194 2.25 9.86 27.09
CA ASN A 194 2.76 8.90 26.13
C ASN A 194 1.68 8.35 25.18
N VAL A 195 0.39 8.64 25.42
CA VAL A 195 -0.68 8.21 24.52
C VAL A 195 -0.62 8.98 23.19
N ILE A 196 -0.52 8.26 22.09
CA ILE A 196 -0.44 8.81 20.73
C ILE A 196 -1.78 8.61 20.03
N SER A 197 -2.39 9.69 19.52
CA SER A 197 -3.61 9.61 18.70
C SER A 197 -3.29 9.59 17.20
N ALA A 198 -3.99 8.78 16.42
CA ALA A 198 -3.95 8.81 14.96
C ALA A 198 -5.36 8.73 14.35
N LEU A 199 -5.52 9.25 13.13
CA LEU A 199 -6.78 9.22 12.36
C LEU A 199 -6.58 8.39 11.09
N GLY A 200 -7.51 7.48 10.78
CA GLY A 200 -7.52 6.71 9.53
C GLY A 200 -6.26 5.90 9.24
N SER A 201 -5.53 5.49 10.29
CA SER A 201 -4.29 4.74 10.17
C SER A 201 -4.56 3.24 10.24
N ARG A 202 -3.90 2.46 9.39
CA ARG A 202 -4.17 1.01 9.25
C ARG A 202 -3.75 0.18 10.47
N VAL A 203 -4.52 -0.85 10.76
CA VAL A 203 -4.28 -1.90 11.76
C VAL A 203 -4.40 -3.27 11.09
N PHE A 204 -3.48 -4.18 11.40
CA PHE A 204 -3.49 -5.57 10.92
C PHE A 204 -3.79 -6.51 12.08
N LEU A 205 -5.03 -6.99 12.16
CA LEU A 205 -5.50 -7.91 13.18
C LEU A 205 -5.07 -9.33 12.79
N ALA A 206 -4.09 -9.86 13.52
CA ALA A 206 -3.35 -11.06 13.13
C ALA A 206 -3.58 -12.24 14.07
N GLU A 207 -4.26 -12.01 15.20
CA GLU A 207 -4.54 -13.04 16.19
C GLU A 207 -5.79 -13.82 15.75
N THR A 208 -5.64 -14.60 14.67
CA THR A 208 -6.70 -15.41 14.10
C THR A 208 -6.20 -16.84 13.97
N ASP A 209 -7.04 -17.83 14.29
CA ASP A 209 -6.71 -19.25 14.12
C ASP A 209 -6.68 -19.71 12.64
N ASP A 210 -6.91 -18.80 11.69
CA ASP A 210 -7.03 -19.11 10.27
C ASP A 210 -5.73 -18.86 9.50
N GLU A 211 -5.43 -19.76 8.56
CA GLU A 211 -4.32 -19.60 7.60
C GLU A 211 -4.53 -18.44 6.58
N ASN A 212 -5.70 -17.81 6.62
CA ASN A 212 -6.14 -16.76 5.70
C ASN A 212 -5.47 -15.40 5.94
N GLY A 213 -4.47 -15.31 6.82
CA GLY A 213 -3.70 -14.08 7.08
C GLY A 213 -4.48 -12.98 7.80
N PRO A 214 -3.84 -11.84 8.12
CA PRO A 214 -4.42 -10.83 9.00
C PRO A 214 -5.55 -10.05 8.33
N ILE A 215 -6.55 -9.66 9.12
CA ILE A 215 -7.62 -8.74 8.71
C ILE A 215 -7.05 -7.31 8.73
N LYS A 216 -7.21 -6.57 7.62
CA LYS A 216 -6.80 -5.16 7.54
C LYS A 216 -8.00 -4.27 7.86
N ARG A 217 -7.82 -3.37 8.81
CA ARG A 217 -8.78 -2.31 9.17
C ARG A 217 -8.15 -0.92 9.11
N GLU A 218 -8.95 0.10 8.81
CA GLU A 218 -8.57 1.51 8.92
C GLU A 218 -9.56 2.25 9.83
N PRO A 219 -9.38 2.14 11.17
CA PRO A 219 -10.25 2.82 12.13
C PRO A 219 -10.27 4.34 11.94
N ASP A 220 -11.41 4.95 12.23
CA ASP A 220 -11.55 6.40 12.12
C ASP A 220 -10.64 7.14 13.10
N ILE A 221 -10.54 6.62 14.31
CA ILE A 221 -9.64 7.12 15.36
C ILE A 221 -9.00 5.93 16.07
N GLN A 222 -7.72 6.05 16.37
CA GLN A 222 -7.03 5.10 17.24
C GLN A 222 -6.13 5.83 18.23
N PHE A 223 -5.99 5.23 19.42
CA PHE A 223 -5.05 5.68 20.44
C PHE A 223 -4.08 4.55 20.77
N HIS A 224 -2.80 4.85 20.64
CA HIS A 224 -1.71 3.90 20.75
C HIS A 224 -0.80 4.26 21.93
N TYR A 225 -0.30 3.23 22.62
CA TYR A 225 0.67 3.39 23.68
C TYR A 225 2.02 2.78 23.24
N PRO A 226 3.15 3.47 23.44
CA PRO A 226 4.46 2.96 23.04
C PRO A 226 4.75 1.56 23.59
N GLY A 227 5.15 0.65 22.69
CA GLY A 227 5.45 -0.74 23.02
C GLY A 227 4.27 -1.71 22.87
N ALA A 228 3.04 -1.22 22.68
CA ALA A 228 1.91 -2.08 22.35
C ALA A 228 1.93 -2.50 20.88
N ARG A 229 1.43 -3.71 20.56
CA ARG A 229 1.28 -4.17 19.17
C ARG A 229 0.04 -3.59 18.50
N TYR A 230 -1.06 -3.51 19.26
CA TYR A 230 -2.36 -2.98 18.85
C TYR A 230 -2.64 -1.64 19.54
N PRO A 231 -3.48 -0.76 18.96
CA PRO A 231 -3.98 0.41 19.69
C PRO A 231 -4.84 -0.04 20.89
N GLY A 232 -4.75 0.62 22.04
CA GLY A 232 -5.60 0.27 23.19
C GLY A 232 -7.07 0.65 22.95
N ILE A 233 -7.30 1.79 22.27
CA ILE A 233 -8.64 2.28 21.96
C ILE A 233 -8.81 2.51 20.47
N VAL A 234 -9.93 2.04 19.94
CA VAL A 234 -10.40 2.29 18.58
C VAL A 234 -11.77 2.97 18.61
N VAL A 235 -11.99 3.93 17.71
CA VAL A 235 -13.28 4.57 17.49
C VAL A 235 -13.71 4.41 16.04
N GLU A 236 -14.96 4.01 15.84
CA GLU A 236 -15.63 3.90 14.55
C GLU A 236 -16.84 4.82 14.52
N VAL A 237 -16.96 5.63 13.47
CA VAL A 237 -18.08 6.55 13.29
C VAL A 237 -18.90 6.09 12.08
N SER A 238 -20.17 5.79 12.33
CA SER A 238 -21.16 5.48 11.28
C SER A 238 -21.99 6.72 10.96
N TYR A 239 -22.26 6.96 9.68
CA TYR A 239 -23.19 7.99 9.20
C TYR A 239 -24.13 7.45 8.10
N SER A 240 -24.51 6.16 8.17
CA SER A 240 -25.14 5.44 7.03
C SER A 240 -26.46 4.72 7.33
N GLN A 241 -27.06 4.09 6.30
CA GLN A 241 -28.34 3.36 6.35
C GLN A 241 -28.37 2.17 7.32
N ASP A 242 -27.21 1.61 7.66
CA ASP A 242 -27.06 0.46 8.54
C ASP A 242 -25.90 0.74 9.52
N GLY A 243 -26.19 1.32 10.69
CA GLY A 243 -25.29 1.30 11.86
C GLY A 243 -24.94 -0.12 12.36
N LYS A 244 -25.21 -1.15 11.55
CA LYS A 244 -25.21 -2.58 11.89
C LYS A 244 -23.88 -3.30 11.77
N ASP A 245 -22.81 -2.64 11.28
CA ASP A 245 -21.47 -3.26 11.31
C ASP A 245 -20.61 -2.74 12.48
N LEU A 246 -21.07 -1.80 13.33
CA LEU A 246 -20.27 -1.33 14.47
C LEU A 246 -20.01 -2.44 15.51
N ARG A 247 -21.05 -3.21 15.86
CA ARG A 247 -20.91 -4.35 16.79
C ARG A 247 -19.93 -5.38 16.24
N ARG A 248 -19.99 -5.63 14.93
CA ARG A 248 -19.14 -6.61 14.29
C ARG A 248 -17.70 -6.12 14.17
N LEU A 249 -17.50 -4.85 13.81
CA LEU A 249 -16.18 -4.22 13.84
C LEU A 249 -15.58 -4.30 15.24
N ALA A 250 -16.38 -4.02 16.27
CA ALA A 250 -15.94 -4.17 17.65
C ALA A 250 -15.53 -5.60 18.01
N GLN A 251 -16.30 -6.60 17.58
CA GLN A 251 -15.93 -8.01 17.71
C GLN A 251 -14.63 -8.32 16.99
N ASP A 252 -14.48 -7.89 15.73
CA ASP A 252 -13.26 -8.13 14.97
C ASP A 252 -12.04 -7.50 15.66
N TYR A 253 -12.13 -6.24 16.07
CA TYR A 253 -11.04 -5.55 16.79
C TYR A 253 -10.67 -6.27 18.08
N ILE A 254 -11.65 -6.64 18.91
CA ILE A 254 -11.38 -7.25 20.22
C ILE A 254 -10.88 -8.69 20.07
N LEU A 255 -11.57 -9.53 19.29
CA LEU A 255 -11.24 -10.94 19.17
C LEU A 255 -9.91 -11.14 18.43
N TYR A 256 -9.72 -10.47 17.30
CA TYR A 256 -8.53 -10.67 16.46
C TYR A 256 -7.30 -9.83 16.88
N SER A 257 -7.38 -9.23 18.07
CA SER A 257 -6.24 -8.69 18.83
C SER A 257 -6.01 -9.43 20.15
N ASN A 258 -6.69 -10.56 20.39
CA ASN A 258 -6.68 -11.26 21.70
C ASN A 258 -7.07 -10.38 22.90
N GLY A 259 -7.87 -9.34 22.65
CA GLY A 259 -8.31 -8.40 23.69
C GLY A 259 -7.31 -7.30 24.01
N ASP A 260 -6.20 -7.16 23.27
CA ASP A 260 -5.25 -6.04 23.41
C ASP A 260 -5.87 -4.70 23.02
N ILE A 261 -6.85 -4.70 22.11
CA ILE A 261 -7.73 -3.55 21.92
C ILE A 261 -8.78 -3.56 23.04
N LYS A 262 -8.51 -2.81 24.10
CA LYS A 262 -9.29 -2.82 25.36
C LYS A 262 -10.63 -2.10 25.26
N LEU A 263 -10.76 -1.12 24.36
CA LEU A 263 -12.01 -0.39 24.17
C LEU A 263 -12.29 -0.10 22.69
N VAL A 264 -13.47 -0.50 22.24
CA VAL A 264 -14.02 -0.05 20.96
C VAL A 264 -15.20 0.87 21.22
N ILE A 265 -15.15 2.08 20.65
CA ILE A 265 -16.20 3.11 20.74
C ILE A 265 -16.88 3.22 19.39
N GLY A 266 -18.15 2.84 19.31
CA GLY A 266 -18.97 3.03 18.11
C GLY A 266 -19.85 4.25 18.26
N VAL A 267 -19.79 5.18 17.33
CA VAL A 267 -20.69 6.32 17.28
C VAL A 267 -21.55 6.22 16.03
N ASP A 268 -22.87 6.11 16.19
CA ASP A 268 -23.80 6.19 15.07
C ASP A 268 -24.40 7.59 15.01
N LEU A 269 -24.10 8.34 13.94
CA LEU A 269 -24.54 9.71 13.76
C LEU A 269 -25.88 9.75 13.02
N ASN A 270 -26.82 10.55 13.53
CA ASN A 270 -28.21 10.71 13.07
C ASN A 270 -28.35 10.65 11.55
N TYR A 271 -28.83 9.50 11.08
CA TYR A 271 -29.18 9.23 9.70
C TYR A 271 -30.72 9.13 9.54
N ARG A 272 -31.29 10.00 8.70
CA ARG A 272 -32.73 10.04 8.32
C ARG A 272 -33.73 10.04 9.49
N GLY A 273 -33.44 10.78 10.56
CA GLY A 273 -34.40 11.01 11.64
C GLY A 273 -34.35 9.98 12.76
N LYS A 274 -33.24 9.24 12.90
CA LYS A 274 -32.92 8.45 14.10
C LYS A 274 -32.03 9.27 15.05
N PRO A 275 -32.08 9.01 16.38
CA PRO A 275 -31.13 9.64 17.29
C PRO A 275 -29.69 9.22 16.98
N SER A 276 -28.72 10.07 17.33
CA SER A 276 -27.30 9.67 17.35
C SER A 276 -27.01 8.92 18.64
N THR A 277 -26.32 7.79 18.54
CA THR A 277 -26.05 6.89 19.65
C THR A 277 -24.56 6.60 19.80
N VAL A 278 -24.16 6.22 21.01
CA VAL A 278 -22.80 5.74 21.31
C VAL A 278 -22.89 4.37 21.97
N SER A 279 -22.01 3.47 21.55
CA SER A 279 -21.85 2.13 22.09
C SER A 279 -20.40 1.88 22.48
N LEU A 280 -20.20 1.12 23.54
CA LEU A 280 -18.88 0.76 24.06
C LEU A 280 -18.76 -0.75 24.18
N TRP A 281 -17.69 -1.32 23.63
CA TRP A 281 -17.36 -2.74 23.74
C TRP A 281 -16.00 -2.93 24.39
N ARG A 282 -15.89 -3.94 25.27
CA ARG A 282 -14.67 -4.33 25.98
C ARG A 282 -14.44 -5.84 25.89
N PRO A 283 -13.19 -6.31 25.98
CA PRO A 283 -12.91 -7.73 26.14
C PRO A 283 -13.46 -8.23 27.47
N LYS A 284 -13.98 -9.46 27.46
CA LYS A 284 -14.40 -10.19 28.65
C LYS A 284 -13.78 -11.57 28.60
N PHE A 285 -12.96 -11.86 29.61
CA PHE A 285 -12.31 -13.14 29.75
C PHE A 285 -13.08 -14.02 30.74
N THR A 286 -13.47 -15.22 30.32
CA THR A 286 -14.11 -16.23 31.16
C THR A 286 -13.25 -17.48 31.24
N LYS A 287 -13.06 -18.04 32.43
CA LYS A 287 -12.32 -19.30 32.60
C LYS A 287 -13.18 -20.47 32.12
N SER A 288 -12.64 -21.28 31.23
CA SER A 288 -13.22 -22.55 30.74
C SER A 288 -12.32 -23.74 31.14
N GLU A 289 -12.77 -24.97 30.85
CA GLU A 289 -11.99 -26.18 31.17
C GLU A 289 -10.67 -26.25 30.38
N ASP A 290 -10.64 -25.67 29.16
CA ASP A 290 -9.51 -25.70 28.24
C ASP A 290 -8.65 -24.41 28.25
N GLY A 291 -9.03 -23.37 29.01
CA GLY A 291 -8.26 -22.14 29.11
C GLY A 291 -9.06 -20.88 29.48
N LEU A 292 -8.72 -19.77 28.82
CA LEU A 292 -9.44 -18.50 28.91
C LEU A 292 -10.20 -18.27 27.61
N ASP A 293 -11.52 -18.18 27.71
CA ASP A 293 -12.38 -17.79 26.59
C ASP A 293 -12.46 -16.27 26.53
N LEU A 294 -12.24 -15.70 25.35
CA LEU A 294 -12.39 -14.28 25.09
C LEU A 294 -13.71 -14.01 24.38
N GLU A 295 -14.54 -13.18 25.00
CA GLU A 295 -15.78 -12.66 24.42
C GLU A 295 -15.74 -11.13 24.30
N THR A 296 -16.55 -10.59 23.40
CA THR A 296 -16.84 -9.15 23.36
C THR A 296 -18.02 -8.81 24.26
N PHE A 297 -17.82 -7.96 25.26
CA PHE A 297 -18.87 -7.46 26.14
C PHE A 297 -19.28 -6.04 25.75
N GLU A 298 -20.57 -5.86 25.44
CA GLU A 298 -21.16 -4.56 25.17
C GLU A 298 -21.49 -3.85 26.49
N HIS A 299 -20.59 -2.96 26.91
CA HIS A 299 -20.69 -2.24 28.18
C HIS A 299 -21.71 -1.09 28.11
N VAL A 300 -21.81 -0.43 26.95
CA VAL A 300 -22.84 0.58 26.66
C VAL A 300 -23.48 0.22 25.34
N HIS A 301 -24.81 0.11 25.32
CA HIS A 301 -25.58 -0.29 24.15
C HIS A 301 -26.41 0.89 23.62
N GLU A 302 -26.06 1.36 22.43
CA GLU A 302 -26.79 2.35 21.62
C GLU A 302 -27.34 3.53 22.43
N MET A 303 -26.52 4.07 23.34
CA MET A 303 -26.97 5.11 24.25
C MET A 303 -27.17 6.43 23.48
N PRO A 304 -28.39 7.00 23.45
CA PRO A 304 -28.64 8.21 22.66
C PRO A 304 -28.05 9.43 23.34
N PHE A 305 -27.27 10.21 22.58
CA PHE A 305 -26.71 11.50 23.03
C PHE A 305 -27.30 12.69 22.26
N ARG A 306 -27.98 12.44 21.13
CA ARG A 306 -28.59 13.51 20.32
C ARG A 306 -29.85 13.01 19.61
N SER A 307 -30.91 13.82 19.59
CA SER A 307 -32.16 13.49 18.91
C SER A 307 -32.04 13.60 17.39
N SER A 308 -33.06 13.10 16.70
CA SER A 308 -33.24 13.27 15.26
C SER A 308 -33.32 14.74 14.83
N ASP A 309 -33.84 15.59 15.71
CA ASP A 309 -34.04 17.03 15.48
C ASP A 309 -32.82 17.87 15.86
N GLY A 310 -31.84 17.24 16.50
CA GLY A 310 -30.55 17.83 16.84
C GLY A 310 -30.38 18.24 18.31
N ASP A 311 -31.40 18.04 19.14
CA ASP A 311 -31.35 18.33 20.58
C ASP A 311 -30.45 17.36 21.32
N ALA A 312 -29.74 17.83 22.35
CA ALA A 312 -28.95 16.96 23.21
C ALA A 312 -29.85 16.03 24.03
N LEU A 313 -29.55 14.73 24.02
CA LEU A 313 -30.18 13.72 24.86
C LEU A 313 -29.21 13.31 25.95
N ASN A 314 -29.72 13.03 27.15
CA ASN A 314 -28.92 12.63 28.31
C ASN A 314 -27.72 13.58 28.58
N PRO A 315 -27.90 14.91 28.60
CA PRO A 315 -26.81 15.89 28.51
C PRO A 315 -25.80 15.85 29.66
N ASP A 316 -26.24 15.37 30.83
CA ASP A 316 -25.44 15.26 32.05
C ASP A 316 -24.72 13.91 32.17
N GLN A 317 -25.03 12.94 31.30
CA GLN A 317 -24.29 11.68 31.24
C GLN A 317 -22.93 11.87 30.56
N SER A 318 -21.95 11.07 30.95
CA SER A 318 -20.61 11.08 30.38
C SER A 318 -20.18 9.71 29.89
N LEU A 319 -19.48 9.71 28.76
CA LEU A 319 -18.65 8.59 28.34
C LEU A 319 -17.44 8.52 29.26
N THR A 320 -17.35 7.45 30.05
CA THR A 320 -16.26 7.24 31.00
C THR A 320 -15.27 6.24 30.41
N ILE A 321 -14.00 6.62 30.34
CA ILE A 321 -12.92 5.78 29.81
C ILE A 321 -11.84 5.69 30.90
N ASP A 322 -11.42 4.48 31.25
CA ASP A 322 -10.30 4.26 32.16
C ASP A 322 -9.00 4.51 31.40
N ILE A 323 -8.03 5.18 32.00
CA ILE A 323 -6.73 5.41 31.35
C ILE A 323 -6.05 4.07 30.97
N ARG A 324 -6.31 2.99 31.71
CA ARG A 324 -5.73 1.69 31.43
C ARG A 324 -6.26 1.08 30.13
N ASP A 325 -7.42 1.54 29.63
CA ASP A 325 -7.94 1.11 28.33
C ASP A 325 -7.03 1.55 27.16
N PHE A 326 -6.07 2.47 27.35
CA PHE A 326 -5.18 2.96 26.29
C PHE A 326 -3.97 2.05 26.00
N ALA A 327 -3.73 1.01 26.80
CA ALA A 327 -2.62 0.06 26.61
C ALA A 327 -3.04 -1.38 26.96
N THR A 328 -2.20 -2.37 26.66
CA THR A 328 -2.46 -3.77 27.04
C THR A 328 -2.42 -3.94 28.57
N ASP A 329 -2.89 -5.08 29.08
CA ASP A 329 -2.87 -5.33 30.53
C ASP A 329 -1.43 -5.25 31.07
N GLU A 330 -0.45 -5.83 30.38
CA GLU A 330 0.96 -5.84 30.80
C GLU A 330 1.56 -4.43 30.92
N LEU A 331 1.10 -3.48 30.10
CA LEU A 331 1.59 -2.10 30.07
C LEU A 331 0.80 -1.17 30.99
N SER A 332 -0.43 -1.55 31.35
CA SER A 332 -1.37 -0.70 32.09
C SER A 332 -1.57 -1.12 33.55
N GLU A 333 -1.28 -2.37 33.92
CA GLU A 333 -1.54 -2.95 35.25
C GLU A 333 -0.92 -2.16 36.42
N THR A 334 0.26 -1.58 36.21
CA THR A 334 0.97 -0.84 37.27
C THR A 334 0.46 0.58 37.49
N TRP A 335 -0.42 1.07 36.62
CA TRP A 335 -0.93 2.44 36.67
C TRP A 335 -2.21 2.53 37.53
N PRO A 336 -2.41 3.63 38.25
CA PRO A 336 -3.60 3.82 39.07
C PRO A 336 -4.86 3.88 38.19
N ALA A 337 -6.00 3.48 38.75
CA ALA A 337 -7.28 3.69 38.10
C ALA A 337 -7.60 5.19 38.06
N ALA A 338 -7.59 5.77 36.87
CA ALA A 338 -8.05 7.14 36.61
C ALA A 338 -8.97 7.13 35.40
N THR A 339 -9.92 8.07 35.35
CA THR A 339 -10.91 8.13 34.28
C THR A 339 -10.96 9.48 33.59
N ILE A 340 -11.18 9.46 32.28
CA ILE A 340 -11.57 10.63 31.50
C ILE A 340 -13.07 10.57 31.23
N ASN A 341 -13.71 11.74 31.20
CA ASN A 341 -15.16 11.87 31.10
C ASN A 341 -15.53 12.81 29.97
N ILE A 342 -16.31 12.33 29.01
CA ILE A 342 -16.80 13.14 27.89
C ILE A 342 -18.30 13.26 27.98
N LEU A 343 -18.80 14.47 28.27
CA LEU A 343 -20.23 14.72 28.42
C LEU A 343 -20.98 14.50 27.10
N PHE A 344 -22.17 13.91 27.17
CA PHE A 344 -23.02 13.68 26.00
C PHE A 344 -23.53 14.98 25.39
N SER A 345 -23.73 16.03 26.20
CA SER A 345 -23.98 17.39 25.71
C SER A 345 -22.85 17.88 24.80
N ARG A 346 -21.59 17.52 25.09
CA ARG A 346 -20.44 17.83 24.25
C ARG A 346 -20.43 17.02 22.96
N LEU A 347 -20.78 15.73 23.02
CA LEU A 347 -20.94 14.89 21.83
C LEU A 347 -22.03 15.42 20.88
N ALA A 348 -23.17 15.82 21.44
CA ALA A 348 -24.28 16.41 20.69
C ALA A 348 -23.85 17.70 20.00
N GLN A 349 -23.10 18.55 20.70
CA GLN A 349 -22.53 19.78 20.14
C GLN A 349 -21.55 19.48 19.01
N ASN A 350 -20.63 18.54 19.18
CA ASN A 350 -19.67 18.16 18.13
C ASN A 350 -20.40 17.67 16.87
N ALA A 351 -21.47 16.88 17.03
CA ALA A 351 -22.29 16.43 15.91
C ALA A 351 -23.03 17.59 15.22
N GLN A 352 -23.53 18.55 15.98
CA GLN A 352 -24.18 19.76 15.45
C GLN A 352 -23.17 20.62 14.67
N ASP A 353 -22.00 20.86 15.23
CA ASP A 353 -20.93 21.65 14.62
C ASP A 353 -20.44 20.99 13.32
N ALA A 354 -20.29 19.67 13.30
CA ALA A 354 -19.91 18.91 12.11
C ALA A 354 -20.95 19.04 10.98
N GLN A 355 -22.25 18.88 11.30
CA GLN A 355 -23.33 19.07 10.33
C GLN A 355 -23.40 20.51 9.81
N GLN A 356 -23.16 21.49 10.68
CA GLN A 356 -23.11 22.89 10.29
C GLN A 356 -21.95 23.18 9.33
N ARG A 357 -20.75 22.61 9.58
CA ARG A 357 -19.62 22.73 8.66
C ARG A 357 -19.88 22.10 7.30
N GLN A 358 -20.59 20.97 7.25
CA GLN A 358 -21.01 20.41 5.97
C GLN A 358 -21.92 21.37 5.21
N LYS A 359 -22.93 21.96 5.87
CA LYS A 359 -23.84 22.95 5.25
C LYS A 359 -23.10 24.20 4.75
N GLU A 360 -22.08 24.65 5.45
CA GLU A 360 -21.23 25.78 5.05
C GLU A 360 -20.33 25.46 3.84
N GLN A 361 -19.98 24.19 3.64
CA GLN A 361 -19.16 23.73 2.51
C GLN A 361 -19.99 23.35 1.28
N GLU A 362 -21.26 22.97 1.47
CA GLU A 362 -22.20 22.80 0.37
C GLU A 362 -22.37 24.15 -0.36
N PRO A 363 -22.43 24.16 -1.70
CA PRO A 363 -22.46 25.39 -2.48
C PRO A 363 -23.79 26.13 -2.29
N LEU A 364 -23.89 26.92 -1.21
CA LEU A 364 -24.98 27.85 -0.95
C LEU A 364 -24.49 29.29 -1.14
N ARG A 365 -25.47 30.19 -1.34
CA ARG A 365 -25.36 31.48 -2.02
C ARG A 365 -24.18 32.35 -1.55
N PRO A 366 -23.60 33.21 -2.43
CA PRO A 366 -22.33 33.90 -2.19
C PRO A 366 -22.21 34.76 -0.92
N ASP A 367 -23.31 35.04 -0.20
CA ASP A 367 -23.41 36.10 0.80
C ASP A 367 -23.20 35.65 2.27
N ASP A 368 -23.26 34.36 2.61
CA ASP A 368 -23.20 33.92 4.02
C ASP A 368 -21.80 33.60 4.54
N SER A 369 -20.77 33.64 3.68
CA SER A 369 -19.37 33.37 4.07
C SER A 369 -18.51 34.62 3.97
N VAL A 370 -17.80 34.96 5.05
CA VAL A 370 -16.83 36.07 5.06
C VAL A 370 -15.61 35.68 4.22
N LYS A 371 -15.65 36.01 2.93
CA LYS A 371 -14.50 35.90 2.04
C LYS A 371 -13.57 37.11 2.23
N SER A 372 -12.29 36.91 1.93
CA SER A 372 -11.27 37.98 2.01
C SER A 372 -11.74 39.23 1.26
N ARG A 373 -11.74 40.40 1.93
CA ARG A 373 -12.15 41.71 1.39
C ARG A 373 -11.17 42.29 0.35
N ARG A 374 -10.48 41.44 -0.41
CA ARG A 374 -9.57 41.88 -1.48
C ARG A 374 -10.41 42.54 -2.58
N ARG A 375 -10.09 43.79 -2.94
CA ARG A 375 -10.72 44.49 -4.06
C ARG A 375 -10.54 43.67 -5.35
N LEU A 376 -11.67 43.43 -6.05
CA LEU A 376 -11.77 42.97 -7.43
C LEU A 376 -10.55 42.17 -7.93
N ILE A 377 -10.48 40.91 -7.51
CA ILE A 377 -9.55 39.96 -8.13
C ILE A 377 -10.10 39.66 -9.52
N ARG A 378 -9.46 40.23 -10.55
CA ARG A 378 -9.70 39.84 -11.94
C ARG A 378 -9.18 38.41 -12.09
N LYS A 379 -10.07 37.43 -11.89
CA LYS A 379 -9.75 36.03 -12.17
C LYS A 379 -9.52 35.95 -13.67
N ARG A 380 -8.27 35.74 -14.09
CA ARG A 380 -7.98 35.34 -15.48
C ARG A 380 -8.86 34.12 -15.74
N ARG A 381 -9.60 34.12 -16.85
CA ARG A 381 -10.24 32.87 -17.30
C ARG A 381 -9.12 31.85 -17.33
N TRP A 382 -9.27 30.77 -16.58
CA TRP A 382 -8.48 29.59 -16.83
C TRP A 382 -8.82 29.22 -18.28
N SER A 383 -7.89 29.44 -19.21
CA SER A 383 -8.02 28.84 -20.53
C SER A 383 -8.10 27.35 -20.24
N SER A 384 -9.21 26.70 -20.59
CA SER A 384 -9.47 25.27 -20.44
C SER A 384 -8.53 24.39 -21.27
N SER A 385 -7.32 24.89 -21.56
CA SER A 385 -6.29 24.36 -22.44
C SER A 385 -4.87 24.61 -21.88
N SER A 386 -4.73 24.84 -20.57
CA SER A 386 -3.41 25.16 -19.97
C SER A 386 -2.98 24.27 -18.82
N ALA A 387 -3.83 23.37 -18.33
CA ALA A 387 -3.42 22.36 -17.35
C ALA A 387 -3.57 20.93 -17.89
N GLU A 388 -4.47 20.71 -18.86
CA GLU A 388 -4.76 19.38 -19.43
C GLU A 388 -4.34 19.22 -20.89
N GLU A 389 -4.05 20.31 -21.60
CA GLU A 389 -3.39 20.25 -22.92
C GLU A 389 -1.95 20.71 -22.73
N LEU A 390 -1.01 19.77 -22.82
CA LEU A 390 0.39 20.10 -23.04
C LEU A 390 0.45 20.95 -24.31
N ARG A 391 0.89 22.20 -24.20
CA ARG A 391 1.17 23.02 -25.39
C ARG A 391 2.26 22.30 -26.17
N SER A 392 2.23 22.30 -27.50
CA SER A 392 3.27 21.66 -28.33
C SER A 392 4.71 22.07 -27.97
N GLU A 393 4.90 23.26 -27.39
CA GLU A 393 6.17 23.74 -26.85
C GLU A 393 6.56 23.07 -25.51
N ASP A 394 5.60 22.81 -24.63
CA ASP A 394 5.77 22.08 -23.37
C ASP A 394 5.86 20.57 -23.64
N GLU A 395 5.05 20.03 -24.56
CA GLU A 395 5.13 18.67 -25.09
C GLU A 395 6.51 18.41 -25.71
N ALA A 396 7.04 19.36 -26.50
CA ALA A 396 8.40 19.27 -27.02
C ALA A 396 9.47 19.43 -25.93
N LYS A 397 9.19 20.14 -24.85
CA LYS A 397 10.11 20.30 -23.72
C LYS A 397 10.14 19.04 -22.85
N TYR A 398 8.98 18.49 -22.49
CA TYR A 398 8.86 17.24 -21.76
C TYR A 398 9.31 16.05 -22.60
N SER A 399 9.03 16.02 -23.91
CA SER A 399 9.62 15.04 -24.83
C SER A 399 11.13 15.19 -24.91
N LYS A 400 11.69 16.41 -24.93
CA LYS A 400 13.16 16.61 -24.86
C LYS A 400 13.75 16.22 -23.50
N GLU A 401 13.03 16.44 -22.40
CA GLU A 401 13.48 16.11 -21.05
C GLU A 401 13.35 14.61 -20.77
N GLU A 402 12.30 13.96 -21.24
CA GLU A 402 12.06 12.51 -21.23
C GLU A 402 13.02 11.80 -22.17
N ASP A 403 13.24 12.32 -23.39
CA ASP A 403 14.33 11.90 -24.28
C ASP A 403 15.69 12.11 -23.62
N ALA A 404 15.92 13.19 -22.86
CA ALA A 404 17.19 13.42 -22.18
C ALA A 404 17.40 12.47 -20.99
N VAL A 405 16.33 12.06 -20.29
CA VAL A 405 16.39 11.07 -19.20
C VAL A 405 16.52 9.65 -19.76
N ALA A 406 15.79 9.31 -20.82
CA ALA A 406 15.93 8.06 -21.56
C ALA A 406 17.27 7.95 -22.31
N ARG A 407 17.85 9.08 -22.75
CA ARG A 407 19.21 9.16 -23.32
C ARG A 407 20.31 9.11 -22.28
N LYS A 408 20.07 9.25 -20.97
CA LYS A 408 21.16 9.16 -19.98
C LYS A 408 21.80 7.77 -19.93
N PRO A 409 21.05 6.65 -19.84
CA PRO A 409 21.64 5.32 -19.95
C PRO A 409 22.29 5.07 -21.32
N GLU A 410 21.65 5.50 -22.41
CA GLU A 410 22.17 5.30 -23.78
C GLU A 410 23.43 6.13 -24.07
N SER A 411 23.49 7.39 -23.61
CA SER A 411 24.67 8.27 -23.75
C SER A 411 25.85 7.81 -22.90
N VAL A 412 25.60 7.21 -21.73
CA VAL A 412 26.65 6.59 -20.92
C VAL A 412 27.16 5.32 -21.61
N LEU A 413 26.29 4.49 -22.17
CA LEU A 413 26.70 3.32 -22.95
C LEU A 413 27.48 3.71 -24.21
N GLN A 414 27.04 4.72 -24.96
CA GLN A 414 27.76 5.23 -26.12
C GLN A 414 29.12 5.83 -25.76
N SER A 415 29.20 6.54 -24.63
CA SER A 415 30.48 7.04 -24.11
C SER A 415 31.41 5.90 -23.71
N LEU A 416 30.90 4.85 -23.07
CA LEU A 416 31.68 3.66 -22.74
C LEU A 416 32.14 2.89 -23.97
N VAL A 417 31.31 2.79 -25.02
CA VAL A 417 31.68 2.18 -26.30
C VAL A 417 32.78 2.99 -26.99
N ALA A 418 32.70 4.32 -27.00
CA ALA A 418 33.75 5.15 -27.59
C ALA A 418 35.11 4.96 -26.88
N VAL A 419 35.09 4.71 -25.57
CA VAL A 419 36.29 4.45 -24.76
C VAL A 419 36.89 3.05 -25.03
N LEU A 420 36.17 2.16 -25.72
CA LEU A 420 36.72 0.88 -26.19
C LEU A 420 37.77 1.05 -27.28
N ASP A 421 37.82 2.21 -27.95
CA ASP A 421 38.83 2.53 -28.97
C ASP A 421 39.97 3.41 -28.41
N ASP A 422 40.03 3.61 -27.09
CA ASP A 422 41.06 4.46 -26.47
C ASP A 422 42.46 3.89 -26.71
N SER A 423 43.43 4.76 -26.96
CA SER A 423 44.84 4.38 -27.18
C SER A 423 45.46 3.61 -25.99
N ASN A 424 44.99 3.86 -24.77
CA ASN A 424 45.51 3.26 -23.54
C ASN A 424 44.79 1.94 -23.22
N GLN A 425 45.53 0.82 -23.15
CA GLN A 425 44.92 -0.49 -22.87
C GLN A 425 44.20 -0.57 -21.52
N SER A 426 44.65 0.18 -20.51
CA SER A 426 44.03 0.18 -19.17
C SER A 426 42.64 0.83 -19.20
N VAL A 427 42.47 1.82 -20.07
CA VAL A 427 41.20 2.52 -20.28
C VAL A 427 40.22 1.61 -21.02
N ARG A 428 40.67 0.94 -22.10
CA ARG A 428 39.87 -0.08 -22.81
C ARG A 428 39.41 -1.20 -21.87
N GLN A 429 40.32 -1.76 -21.07
CA GLN A 429 40.00 -2.80 -20.07
C GLN A 429 38.97 -2.33 -19.05
N SER A 430 39.09 -1.10 -18.55
CA SER A 430 38.15 -0.54 -17.58
C SER A 430 36.75 -0.40 -18.19
N ALA A 431 36.66 0.07 -19.43
CA ALA A 431 35.40 0.14 -20.16
C ALA A 431 34.76 -1.25 -20.36
N ILE A 432 35.56 -2.25 -20.76
CA ILE A 432 35.10 -3.64 -20.88
C ILE A 432 34.60 -4.18 -19.53
N HIS A 433 35.34 -3.92 -18.44
CA HIS A 433 34.95 -4.38 -17.11
C HIS A 433 33.59 -3.80 -16.69
N ILE A 434 33.33 -2.52 -17.00
CA ILE A 434 32.06 -1.87 -16.72
C ILE A 434 30.95 -2.49 -17.59
N LEU A 435 31.17 -2.66 -18.89
CA LEU A 435 30.22 -3.31 -19.82
C LEU A 435 30.01 -4.80 -19.51
N GLY A 436 30.92 -5.43 -18.78
CA GLY A 436 30.81 -6.81 -18.32
C GLY A 436 29.86 -7.02 -17.13
N LYS A 437 29.42 -5.94 -16.45
CA LYS A 437 28.52 -6.03 -15.27
C LYS A 437 27.03 -6.20 -15.62
N PRO A 438 26.46 -5.49 -16.59
CA PRO A 438 25.04 -5.63 -16.94
C PRO A 438 24.73 -7.02 -17.50
N VAL A 439 23.59 -7.59 -17.07
CA VAL A 439 23.09 -8.89 -17.56
C VAL A 439 22.71 -8.81 -19.04
N THR A 440 22.10 -7.69 -19.46
CA THR A 440 21.69 -7.43 -20.85
C THR A 440 22.45 -6.24 -21.44
N LEU A 441 22.85 -6.35 -22.71
CA LEU A 441 23.49 -5.29 -23.48
C LEU A 441 22.88 -5.21 -24.88
N PRO A 442 22.83 -4.01 -25.49
CA PRO A 442 22.47 -3.86 -26.90
C PRO A 442 23.41 -4.67 -27.81
N GLU A 443 22.88 -5.20 -28.92
CA GLU A 443 23.64 -6.02 -29.87
C GLU A 443 24.86 -5.28 -30.44
N SER A 444 24.75 -3.96 -30.68
CA SER A 444 25.86 -3.12 -31.15
C SER A 444 27.04 -3.10 -30.18
N VAL A 445 26.77 -3.03 -28.88
CA VAL A 445 27.79 -3.07 -27.82
C VAL A 445 28.45 -4.44 -27.76
N LEU A 446 27.66 -5.52 -27.89
CA LEU A 446 28.19 -6.88 -27.95
C LEU A 446 29.10 -7.07 -29.17
N GLN A 447 28.75 -6.50 -30.33
CA GLN A 447 29.60 -6.52 -31.52
C GLN A 447 30.91 -5.74 -31.31
N SER A 448 30.88 -4.59 -30.63
CA SER A 448 32.09 -3.87 -30.24
C SER A 448 32.98 -4.70 -29.31
N LEU A 449 32.41 -5.38 -28.32
CA LEU A 449 33.18 -6.30 -27.46
C LEU A 449 33.76 -7.48 -28.25
N VAL A 450 33.03 -8.01 -29.23
CA VAL A 450 33.52 -9.08 -30.12
C VAL A 450 34.68 -8.59 -31.00
N ALA A 451 34.68 -7.32 -31.43
CA ALA A 451 35.80 -6.76 -32.19
C ALA A 451 37.10 -6.73 -31.37
N LEU A 452 37.00 -6.52 -30.05
CA LEU A 452 38.15 -6.49 -29.13
C LEU A 452 38.78 -7.87 -28.89
N LEU A 453 38.18 -8.96 -29.38
CA LEU A 453 38.85 -10.26 -29.42
C LEU A 453 40.09 -10.27 -30.34
N LYS A 454 40.22 -9.25 -31.20
CA LYS A 454 41.40 -8.98 -32.05
C LYS A 454 42.28 -7.84 -31.52
N ASP A 455 42.06 -7.35 -30.31
CA ASP A 455 42.86 -6.26 -29.75
C ASP A 455 44.34 -6.69 -29.66
N PRO A 456 45.31 -5.80 -29.98
CA PRO A 456 46.73 -6.12 -29.86
C PRO A 456 47.15 -6.48 -28.43
N ASP A 457 46.49 -5.91 -27.41
CA ASP A 457 46.78 -6.17 -26.01
C ASP A 457 46.09 -7.45 -25.51
N TRP A 458 46.89 -8.37 -24.95
CA TRP A 458 46.40 -9.65 -24.42
C TRP A 458 45.35 -9.47 -23.32
N SER A 459 45.53 -8.50 -22.43
CA SER A 459 44.66 -8.33 -21.28
C SER A 459 43.32 -7.67 -21.66
N VAL A 460 43.30 -6.86 -22.73
CA VAL A 460 42.06 -6.41 -23.39
C VAL A 460 41.31 -7.59 -24.00
N ARG A 461 41.99 -8.47 -24.77
CA ARG A 461 41.36 -9.67 -25.36
C ARG A 461 40.75 -10.57 -24.29
N GLN A 462 41.47 -10.81 -23.20
CA GLN A 462 40.99 -11.61 -22.07
C GLN A 462 39.76 -10.96 -21.41
N SER A 463 39.79 -9.65 -21.17
CA SER A 463 38.66 -8.93 -20.57
C SER A 463 37.40 -9.01 -21.44
N ALA A 464 37.54 -8.88 -22.75
CA ALA A 464 36.44 -8.99 -23.70
C ALA A 464 35.88 -10.43 -23.74
N THR A 465 36.78 -11.42 -23.69
CA THR A 465 36.42 -12.85 -23.58
C THR A 465 35.60 -13.12 -22.33
N ASP A 466 36.04 -12.63 -21.16
CA ASP A 466 35.35 -12.81 -19.89
C ASP A 466 33.99 -12.10 -19.87
N ALA A 467 33.91 -10.89 -20.44
CA ALA A 467 32.66 -10.16 -20.53
C ALA A 467 31.64 -10.93 -21.38
N LEU A 468 32.03 -11.45 -22.55
CA LEU A 468 31.14 -12.21 -23.42
C LEU A 468 30.81 -13.60 -22.85
N GLY A 469 31.79 -14.29 -22.26
CA GLY A 469 31.62 -15.63 -21.69
C GLY A 469 30.71 -15.69 -20.46
N LYS A 470 30.56 -14.60 -19.71
CA LYS A 470 29.58 -14.52 -18.59
C LYS A 470 28.12 -14.59 -19.04
N ARG A 471 27.84 -14.61 -20.34
CA ARG A 471 26.49 -14.54 -20.90
C ARG A 471 26.10 -15.88 -21.48
N ALA A 472 25.09 -16.51 -20.87
CA ALA A 472 24.59 -17.83 -21.26
C ALA A 472 23.81 -17.84 -22.59
N ALA A 473 23.35 -16.68 -23.05
CA ALA A 473 22.57 -16.52 -24.27
C ALA A 473 22.95 -15.22 -25.00
N LEU A 474 23.84 -15.33 -25.99
CA LEU A 474 24.16 -14.25 -26.91
C LEU A 474 23.20 -14.25 -28.12
N PRO A 475 22.90 -13.09 -28.72
CA PRO A 475 22.11 -13.03 -29.95
C PRO A 475 22.77 -13.84 -31.08
N GLU A 476 21.96 -14.55 -31.89
CA GLU A 476 22.48 -15.45 -32.94
C GLU A 476 23.45 -14.76 -33.91
N ARG A 477 23.21 -13.48 -34.22
CA ARG A 477 24.12 -12.67 -35.06
C ARG A 477 25.49 -12.51 -34.43
N VAL A 478 25.55 -12.27 -33.12
CA VAL A 478 26.82 -12.16 -32.36
C VAL A 478 27.53 -13.51 -32.36
N ILE A 479 26.79 -14.60 -32.12
CA ILE A 479 27.34 -15.96 -32.15
C ILE A 479 27.89 -16.30 -33.55
N LYS A 480 27.21 -15.91 -34.64
CA LYS A 480 27.73 -16.08 -36.01
C LYS A 480 29.10 -15.43 -36.19
N VAL A 481 29.29 -14.22 -35.65
CA VAL A 481 30.59 -13.54 -35.71
C VAL A 481 31.62 -14.30 -34.85
N VAL A 482 31.26 -14.74 -33.64
CA VAL A 482 32.14 -15.55 -32.77
C VAL A 482 32.58 -16.85 -33.46
N VAL A 483 31.67 -17.57 -34.12
CA VAL A 483 32.00 -18.79 -34.88
C VAL A 483 32.94 -18.50 -36.04
N ALA A 484 32.84 -17.34 -36.69
CA ALA A 484 33.78 -16.95 -37.75
C ALA A 484 35.24 -16.81 -37.24
N PHE A 485 35.44 -16.50 -35.95
CA PHE A 485 36.78 -16.44 -35.36
C PHE A 485 37.45 -17.81 -35.19
N LEU A 486 36.71 -18.93 -35.26
CA LEU A 486 37.29 -20.27 -35.33
C LEU A 486 38.16 -20.48 -36.58
N GLN A 487 37.96 -19.63 -37.61
CA GLN A 487 38.73 -19.67 -38.85
C GLN A 487 39.94 -18.73 -38.84
N ASN A 488 40.19 -18.01 -37.74
CA ASN A 488 41.30 -17.06 -37.64
C ASN A 488 42.65 -17.79 -37.66
N SER A 489 43.68 -17.17 -38.24
CA SER A 489 45.04 -17.72 -38.26
C SER A 489 45.67 -17.78 -36.86
N ASP A 490 45.29 -16.87 -35.96
CA ASP A 490 45.80 -16.81 -34.59
C ASP A 490 45.18 -17.89 -33.67
N PRO A 491 45.99 -18.81 -33.09
CA PRO A 491 45.49 -19.85 -32.19
C PRO A 491 44.77 -19.31 -30.94
N ASP A 492 45.25 -18.21 -30.35
CA ASP A 492 44.66 -17.63 -29.15
C ASP A 492 43.24 -17.14 -29.44
N THR A 493 43.06 -16.44 -30.57
CA THR A 493 41.75 -15.97 -31.02
C THR A 493 40.76 -17.14 -31.26
N ARG A 494 41.23 -18.27 -31.82
CA ARG A 494 40.38 -19.45 -32.02
C ARG A 494 39.96 -20.07 -30.69
N TYR A 495 40.90 -20.18 -29.75
CA TYR A 495 40.62 -20.70 -28.40
C TYR A 495 39.62 -19.82 -27.66
N THR A 496 39.79 -18.50 -27.69
CA THR A 496 38.86 -17.52 -27.14
C THR A 496 37.45 -17.67 -27.71
N ALA A 497 37.33 -17.84 -29.03
CA ALA A 497 36.04 -18.07 -29.66
C ALA A 497 35.38 -19.37 -29.17
N ALA A 498 36.13 -20.47 -29.10
CA ALA A 498 35.63 -21.73 -28.54
C ALA A 498 35.20 -21.59 -27.07
N TYR A 499 35.95 -20.82 -26.27
CA TYR A 499 35.62 -20.53 -24.87
C TYR A 499 34.28 -19.79 -24.73
N ILE A 500 34.04 -18.76 -25.54
CA ILE A 500 32.76 -18.02 -25.52
C ILE A 500 31.59 -18.93 -25.93
N LEU A 501 31.79 -19.78 -26.94
CA LEU A 501 30.78 -20.74 -27.40
C LEU A 501 30.44 -21.79 -26.34
N ARG A 502 31.41 -22.16 -25.50
CA ARG A 502 31.23 -23.15 -24.42
C ARG A 502 30.19 -22.73 -23.38
N GLU A 503 30.06 -21.42 -23.17
CA GLU A 503 29.12 -20.84 -22.20
C GLU A 503 27.71 -20.67 -22.79
N GLN A 504 27.50 -20.96 -24.09
CA GLN A 504 26.18 -20.83 -24.72
C GLN A 504 25.35 -22.08 -24.49
N ALA A 505 24.18 -21.90 -23.88
CA ALA A 505 23.29 -23.01 -23.51
C ALA A 505 22.65 -23.73 -24.72
N SER A 506 22.46 -23.00 -25.83
CA SER A 506 21.84 -23.54 -27.04
C SER A 506 22.40 -22.82 -28.27
N LEU A 507 22.77 -23.60 -29.28
CA LEU A 507 23.24 -23.14 -30.58
C LEU A 507 22.30 -23.69 -31.67
N SER A 508 22.04 -22.89 -32.71
CA SER A 508 21.23 -23.35 -33.84
C SER A 508 21.95 -24.43 -34.64
N ASP A 509 21.19 -25.34 -35.25
CA ASP A 509 21.72 -26.41 -36.09
C ASP A 509 22.72 -25.90 -37.12
N THR A 510 22.41 -24.79 -37.80
CA THR A 510 23.32 -24.15 -38.78
C THR A 510 24.68 -23.85 -38.18
N LEU A 511 24.74 -23.35 -36.95
CA LEU A 511 26.00 -23.05 -36.26
C LEU A 511 26.74 -24.32 -35.83
N LEU A 512 26.00 -25.36 -35.42
CA LEU A 512 26.58 -26.67 -35.10
C LEU A 512 27.28 -27.29 -36.32
N TYR A 513 26.68 -27.18 -37.50
CA TYR A 513 27.30 -27.64 -38.75
C TYR A 513 28.57 -26.86 -39.09
N VAL A 514 28.58 -25.54 -38.88
CA VAL A 514 29.81 -24.74 -39.08
C VAL A 514 30.90 -25.14 -38.08
N ILE A 515 30.56 -25.43 -36.82
CA ILE A 515 31.53 -25.88 -35.81
C ILE A 515 32.20 -27.19 -36.24
N ILE A 516 31.44 -28.18 -36.73
CA ILE A 516 32.02 -29.47 -37.11
C ILE A 516 32.90 -29.39 -38.35
N GLU A 517 32.60 -28.51 -39.30
CA GLU A 517 33.46 -28.22 -40.46
C GLU A 517 34.83 -27.66 -40.06
N ASN A 518 34.93 -27.12 -38.83
CA ASN A 518 36.15 -26.53 -38.30
C ASN A 518 36.97 -27.47 -37.42
N LEU A 519 36.40 -28.57 -36.90
CA LEU A 519 37.05 -29.35 -35.83
C LEU A 519 38.45 -29.86 -36.21
N ASP A 520 38.59 -30.47 -37.39
CA ASP A 520 39.83 -31.16 -37.78
C ASP A 520 41.02 -30.21 -37.99
N ARG A 521 40.75 -28.94 -38.35
CA ARG A 521 41.79 -27.93 -38.61
C ARG A 521 42.26 -27.20 -37.35
N LEU A 522 41.61 -27.41 -36.22
CA LEU A 522 41.92 -26.74 -34.96
C LEU A 522 43.01 -27.49 -34.19
N ASP A 523 43.76 -26.76 -33.37
CA ASP A 523 44.72 -27.37 -32.45
C ASP A 523 43.97 -28.19 -31.37
N ARG A 524 44.70 -29.07 -30.70
CA ARG A 524 44.13 -30.02 -29.74
C ARG A 524 43.31 -29.37 -28.61
N PHE A 525 43.68 -28.17 -28.17
CA PHE A 525 43.01 -27.50 -27.06
C PHE A 525 41.68 -26.92 -27.53
N THR A 526 41.68 -26.18 -28.62
CA THR A 526 40.47 -25.60 -29.21
C THR A 526 39.50 -26.68 -29.69
N ARG A 527 40.02 -27.75 -30.32
CA ARG A 527 39.23 -28.91 -30.75
C ARG A 527 38.51 -29.60 -29.59
N GLY A 528 39.23 -29.82 -28.48
CA GLY A 528 38.63 -30.38 -27.26
C GLY A 528 37.47 -29.52 -26.72
N VAL A 529 37.67 -28.21 -26.62
CA VAL A 529 36.62 -27.28 -26.13
C VAL A 529 35.38 -27.32 -27.03
N LEU A 530 35.54 -27.34 -28.35
CA LEU A 530 34.38 -27.42 -29.26
C LEU A 530 33.65 -28.76 -29.18
N ILE A 531 34.35 -29.86 -28.96
CA ILE A 531 33.70 -31.16 -28.71
C ILE A 531 32.89 -31.12 -27.42
N GLU A 532 33.41 -30.48 -26.37
CA GLU A 532 32.66 -30.21 -25.13
C GLU A 532 31.43 -29.33 -25.39
N VAL A 533 31.55 -28.28 -26.21
CA VAL A 533 30.42 -27.42 -26.62
C VAL A 533 29.32 -28.24 -27.28
N LEU A 534 29.68 -29.09 -28.26
CA LEU A 534 28.73 -29.96 -28.96
C LEU A 534 28.09 -30.97 -27.98
N GLY A 535 28.88 -31.57 -27.09
CA GLY A 535 28.39 -32.51 -26.08
C GLY A 535 27.39 -31.93 -25.08
N ARG A 536 27.39 -30.60 -24.88
CA ARG A 536 26.45 -29.90 -23.99
C ARG A 536 25.15 -29.48 -24.65
N GLN A 537 25.02 -29.57 -25.97
CA GLN A 537 23.82 -29.10 -26.65
C GLN A 537 22.65 -30.06 -26.41
N PRO A 538 21.46 -29.54 -26.03
CA PRO A 538 20.28 -30.39 -25.92
C PRO A 538 19.86 -30.88 -27.31
N MET A 539 19.61 -32.18 -27.45
CA MET A 539 19.13 -32.80 -28.70
C MET A 539 20.05 -32.54 -29.91
N LEU A 540 21.29 -33.02 -29.85
CA LEU A 540 22.27 -32.82 -30.92
C LEU A 540 21.86 -33.55 -32.22
N PRO A 541 21.90 -32.89 -33.40
CA PRO A 541 21.58 -33.55 -34.68
C PRO A 541 22.57 -34.66 -35.05
N ASP A 542 22.13 -35.60 -35.91
CA ASP A 542 22.93 -36.76 -36.34
C ASP A 542 24.31 -36.39 -36.93
N GLY A 543 24.39 -35.28 -37.66
CA GLY A 543 25.64 -34.81 -38.28
C GLY A 543 26.71 -34.50 -37.22
N PRO A 544 26.45 -33.55 -36.30
CA PRO A 544 27.36 -33.29 -35.20
C PRO A 544 27.61 -34.47 -34.26
N MET A 545 26.61 -35.33 -34.01
CA MET A 545 26.81 -36.56 -33.24
C MET A 545 27.85 -37.50 -33.91
N LYS A 546 27.75 -37.69 -35.23
CA LYS A 546 28.74 -38.48 -35.99
C LYS A 546 30.12 -37.84 -35.98
N ALA A 547 30.19 -36.51 -36.02
CA ALA A 547 31.46 -35.78 -35.92
C ALA A 547 32.15 -36.01 -34.57
N ILE A 548 31.41 -35.97 -33.45
CA ILE A 548 31.95 -36.32 -32.12
C ILE A 548 32.46 -37.76 -32.12
N LEU A 549 31.67 -38.72 -32.62
CA LEU A 549 32.05 -40.14 -32.67
C LEU A 549 33.32 -40.39 -33.49
N ALA A 550 33.51 -39.68 -34.61
CA ALA A 550 34.71 -39.80 -35.44
C ALA A 550 36.00 -39.46 -34.66
N HIS A 551 35.90 -38.55 -33.68
CA HIS A 551 37.03 -38.11 -32.85
C HIS A 551 37.36 -39.07 -31.70
N LEU A 552 36.67 -40.22 -31.55
CA LEU A 552 37.08 -41.28 -30.62
C LEU A 552 38.48 -41.83 -30.96
N ASN A 553 38.89 -41.73 -32.22
CA ASN A 553 40.20 -42.11 -32.72
C ASN A 553 41.15 -40.92 -32.91
N ASP A 554 40.88 -39.77 -32.30
CA ASP A 554 41.75 -38.60 -32.38
C ASP A 554 43.17 -38.94 -31.94
N ALA A 555 44.18 -38.37 -32.61
CA ALA A 555 45.59 -38.60 -32.29
C ALA A 555 45.93 -38.22 -30.83
N GLU A 556 45.27 -37.20 -30.29
CA GLU A 556 45.54 -36.64 -28.97
C GLU A 556 44.68 -37.32 -27.89
N GLY A 557 45.32 -37.92 -26.90
CA GLY A 557 44.62 -38.65 -25.82
C GLY A 557 43.70 -37.77 -24.98
N SER A 558 44.04 -36.49 -24.81
CA SER A 558 43.19 -35.51 -24.12
C SER A 558 41.88 -35.26 -24.86
N VAL A 559 41.91 -35.24 -26.20
CA VAL A 559 40.71 -35.05 -27.03
C VAL A 559 39.82 -36.27 -26.94
N ARG A 560 40.39 -37.48 -27.04
CA ARG A 560 39.63 -38.74 -26.88
C ARG A 560 38.89 -38.81 -25.54
N ARG A 561 39.52 -38.36 -24.44
CA ARG A 561 38.85 -38.27 -23.13
C ARG A 561 37.62 -37.35 -23.16
N ILE A 562 37.77 -36.15 -23.74
CA ILE A 562 36.66 -35.18 -23.84
C ILE A 562 35.54 -35.71 -24.73
N VAL A 563 35.86 -36.44 -25.80
CA VAL A 563 34.86 -37.10 -26.65
C VAL A 563 34.01 -38.07 -25.84
N VAL A 564 34.62 -38.90 -24.98
CA VAL A 564 33.88 -39.83 -24.10
C VAL A 564 32.97 -39.08 -23.13
N GLU A 565 33.45 -37.98 -22.54
CA GLU A 565 32.66 -37.13 -21.65
C GLU A 565 31.47 -36.48 -22.38
N ALA A 566 31.69 -35.96 -23.58
CA ALA A 566 30.67 -35.38 -24.44
C ALA A 566 29.59 -36.40 -24.83
N LEU A 567 29.99 -37.63 -25.19
CA LEU A 567 29.04 -38.71 -25.47
C LEU A 567 28.26 -39.12 -24.23
N GLY A 568 28.90 -39.17 -23.06
CA GLY A 568 28.23 -39.41 -21.78
C GLY A 568 27.18 -38.35 -21.46
N ALA A 569 27.48 -37.07 -21.70
CA ALA A 569 26.52 -35.98 -21.54
C ALA A 569 25.33 -36.11 -22.51
N GLN A 570 25.57 -36.52 -23.76
CA GLN A 570 24.50 -36.75 -24.74
C GLN A 570 23.60 -37.93 -24.38
N LEU A 571 24.13 -39.01 -23.78
CA LEU A 571 23.33 -40.12 -23.27
C LEU A 571 22.39 -39.67 -22.13
N ALA A 572 22.78 -38.68 -21.32
CA ALA A 572 21.94 -38.14 -20.25
C ALA A 572 20.73 -37.35 -20.76
N PHE A 573 20.72 -36.95 -22.05
CA PHE A 573 19.59 -36.30 -22.69
C PHE A 573 18.64 -37.26 -23.41
N GLN A 574 18.97 -38.57 -23.49
CA GLN A 574 18.04 -39.56 -24.02
C GLN A 574 17.00 -39.94 -22.94
N PRO A 575 15.70 -40.01 -23.30
CA PRO A 575 14.62 -40.31 -22.37
C PRO A 575 14.68 -41.73 -21.79
#